data_AF-A0A316MAH2-F1
#
_entry.id   AF-A0A316MAH2-F1
#
_cell.length_a   1.000
_cell.length_b   1.000
_cell.length_c   1.000
_cell.angle_alpha   90.00
_cell.angle_beta   90.00
_cell.angle_gamma   90.00
#
_symmetry.space_group_name_H-M   'P 1'
#
loop_
_entity.id
_entity.type
_entity.pdbx_description
1 polymer ?
#
loop_
_entity_poly.entity_id
_entity_poly.type
_entity_poly.pdbx_seq_one_letter_code
_entity_poly.pdbx_strand_id
1 'polypeptide(L)'
;MTVDEISAAAIRGEGIHYREPVEDRALYGKLYMIYRQYRDGTITKATGAQRKTEALFEHKKDKLDRQTLSEEARRSAALYQQIEYCVSEYCKCPSRENADRMIETIYHIRKEQAKEFYKPDTEE
;
A
#
# COMPACT_ATOMS: atom_id res chain seq x y z
N MET A 1 -10.53 -1.13 14.35
CA MET A 1 -11.46 -0.40 15.24
C MET A 1 -12.06 0.82 14.51
N THR A 2 -13.18 1.40 14.95
CA THR A 2 -13.70 2.68 14.41
C THR A 2 -13.02 3.88 15.05
N VAL A 3 -12.94 5.02 14.36
CA VAL A 3 -12.32 6.26 14.86
C VAL A 3 -12.95 6.71 16.18
N ASP A 4 -14.26 6.52 16.35
CA ASP A 4 -14.98 6.88 17.56
C ASP A 4 -14.58 5.99 18.74
N GLU A 5 -14.44 4.69 18.52
CA GLU A 5 -13.91 3.75 19.52
C GLU A 5 -12.47 4.10 19.91
N ILE A 6 -11.61 4.44 18.94
CA ILE A 6 -10.22 4.87 19.21
C ILE A 6 -10.22 6.14 20.07
N SER A 7 -11.05 7.11 19.69
CA SER A 7 -11.18 8.37 20.41
C SER A 7 -11.68 8.16 21.84
N ALA A 8 -12.67 7.30 22.01
CA ALA A 8 -13.23 6.98 23.31
C ALA A 8 -12.22 6.24 24.21
N ALA A 9 -11.47 5.27 23.66
CA ALA A 9 -10.39 4.58 24.35
C ALA A 9 -9.28 5.55 24.78
N ALA A 10 -8.86 6.47 23.90
CA ALA A 10 -7.87 7.49 24.19
C ALA A 10 -8.32 8.45 25.31
N ILE A 11 -9.59 8.84 25.34
CA ILE A 11 -10.17 9.65 26.42
C ILE A 11 -10.13 8.89 27.75
N ARG A 12 -10.49 7.61 27.75
CA ARG A 12 -10.50 6.77 28.96
C ARG A 12 -9.10 6.34 29.40
N GLY A 13 -8.10 6.47 28.53
CA GLY A 13 -6.75 5.96 28.79
C GLY A 13 -6.67 4.43 28.73
N GLU A 14 -7.64 3.79 28.08
CA GLU A 14 -7.66 2.35 27.88
C GLU A 14 -6.72 2.00 26.73
N GLY A 15 -5.77 1.10 26.98
CA GLY A 15 -4.87 0.61 25.94
C GLY A 15 -5.63 -0.12 24.85
N ILE A 16 -5.19 0.05 23.61
CA ILE A 16 -5.73 -0.68 22.46
C ILE A 16 -4.90 -1.93 22.19
N HIS A 17 -5.54 -2.95 21.62
CA HIS A 17 -4.89 -4.24 21.43
C HIS A 17 -3.76 -4.18 20.39
N TYR A 18 -2.67 -4.93 20.62
CA TYR A 18 -1.46 -4.90 19.77
C TYR A 18 -1.69 -5.41 18.33
N ARG A 19 -2.77 -6.19 18.12
CA ARG A 19 -3.17 -6.70 16.80
C ARG A 19 -3.95 -5.69 15.96
N GLU A 20 -4.35 -4.56 16.53
CA GLU A 20 -4.97 -3.49 15.73
C GLU A 20 -3.99 -2.97 14.68
N PRO A 21 -4.50 -2.50 13.53
CA PRO A 21 -3.67 -1.92 12.48
C PRO A 21 -2.71 -0.84 13.00
N VAL A 22 -1.55 -0.71 12.39
CA VAL A 22 -0.50 0.24 12.83
C VAL A 22 -1.04 1.67 12.81
N GLU A 23 -1.83 2.03 11.80
CA GLU A 23 -2.46 3.34 11.66
C GLU A 23 -3.44 3.63 12.81
N ASP A 24 -4.24 2.65 13.22
CA ASP A 24 -5.17 2.76 14.34
C ASP A 24 -4.39 2.93 15.66
N ARG A 25 -3.25 2.25 15.79
CA ARG A 25 -2.37 2.39 16.95
C ARG A 25 -1.67 3.73 17.03
N ALA A 26 -1.21 4.25 15.91
CA ALA A 26 -0.61 5.58 15.81
C ALA A 26 -1.63 6.67 16.15
N LEU A 27 -2.87 6.57 15.65
CA LEU A 27 -3.94 7.52 15.96
C LEU A 27 -4.25 7.54 17.46
N TYR A 28 -4.39 6.37 18.09
CA TYR A 28 -4.59 6.29 19.54
C TYR A 28 -3.49 7.02 20.32
N GLY A 29 -2.22 6.77 20.00
CA GLY A 29 -1.09 7.41 20.70
C GLY A 29 -1.15 8.93 20.60
N LYS A 30 -1.47 9.46 19.40
CA LYS A 30 -1.65 10.91 19.18
C LYS A 30 -2.81 11.46 19.99
N LEU A 31 -3.98 10.82 19.93
CA LEU A 31 -5.18 11.27 20.64
C LEU A 31 -5.00 11.20 22.16
N TYR A 32 -4.40 10.13 22.68
CA TYR A 32 -4.12 9.98 24.10
C TYR A 32 -3.24 11.12 24.62
N MET A 33 -2.17 11.46 23.89
CA MET A 33 -1.30 12.58 24.23
C MET A 33 -2.04 13.93 24.19
N ILE A 34 -2.87 14.17 23.17
CA ILE A 34 -3.68 15.39 23.07
C ILE A 34 -4.63 15.50 24.28
N TYR A 35 -5.35 14.42 24.61
CA TYR A 35 -6.30 14.43 25.73
C TYR A 35 -5.60 14.58 27.08
N ARG A 36 -4.42 13.96 27.25
CA ARG A 36 -3.59 14.15 28.44
C ARG A 36 -3.13 15.61 28.58
N GLN A 37 -2.57 16.19 27.53
CA GLN A 37 -2.09 17.59 27.51
C GLN A 37 -3.23 18.61 27.70
N TYR A 38 -4.45 18.25 27.31
CA TYR A 38 -5.61 19.09 27.58
C TYR A 38 -6.03 19.00 29.05
N ARG A 39 -6.03 17.80 29.64
CA ARG A 39 -6.38 17.57 31.05
C ARG A 39 -5.39 18.18 32.03
N ASP A 40 -4.11 18.19 31.70
CA ASP A 40 -3.06 18.81 32.54
C ASP A 40 -2.91 20.33 32.31
N GLY A 41 -3.71 20.91 31.40
CA GLY A 41 -3.72 22.34 31.10
C GLY A 41 -2.57 22.82 30.22
N THR A 42 -1.73 21.91 29.69
CA THR A 42 -0.61 22.25 28.80
C THR A 42 -1.07 22.85 27.47
N ILE A 43 -2.24 22.44 26.96
CA ILE A 43 -2.80 22.98 25.71
C ILE A 43 -4.22 23.51 25.90
N THR A 44 -4.57 24.51 25.10
CA THR A 44 -5.93 25.04 25.06
C THR A 44 -6.88 24.09 24.32
N LYS A 45 -8.18 24.26 24.54
CA LYS A 45 -9.23 23.54 23.80
C LYS A 45 -9.10 23.74 22.27
N ALA A 46 -8.79 24.97 21.84
CA ALA A 46 -8.62 25.29 20.42
C ALA A 46 -7.42 24.56 19.82
N THR A 47 -6.27 24.59 20.50
CA THR A 47 -5.07 23.84 20.09
C THR A 47 -5.31 22.33 20.04
N GLY A 48 -6.02 21.78 21.03
CA GLY A 48 -6.38 20.36 21.05
C GLY A 48 -7.30 19.97 19.88
N ALA A 49 -8.29 20.80 19.55
CA ALA A 49 -9.19 20.55 18.42
C ALA A 49 -8.46 20.59 17.06
N GLN A 50 -7.55 21.55 16.88
CA GLN A 50 -6.71 21.63 15.68
C GLN A 50 -5.83 20.38 15.53
N ARG A 51 -5.05 20.04 16.56
CA ARG A 51 -4.18 18.85 16.54
C ARG A 51 -4.95 17.56 16.35
N LYS A 52 -6.15 17.46 16.92
CA LYS A 52 -7.05 16.32 16.70
C LYS A 52 -7.44 16.22 15.21
N THR A 53 -7.76 17.34 14.58
CA THR A 53 -8.13 17.39 13.16
C THR A 53 -6.97 16.93 12.28
N GLU A 54 -5.76 17.40 12.57
CA GLU A 54 -4.53 16.98 11.88
C GLU A 54 -4.29 15.47 12.06
N ALA A 55 -4.38 14.94 13.28
CA ALA A 55 -4.20 13.51 13.55
C ALA A 55 -5.22 12.64 12.81
N LEU A 56 -6.48 13.08 12.70
CA LEU A 56 -7.53 12.38 11.96
C LEU A 56 -7.28 12.42 10.44
N PHE A 57 -6.75 13.54 9.93
CA PHE A 57 -6.38 13.64 8.53
C PHE A 57 -5.22 12.68 8.19
N GLU A 58 -4.17 12.69 9.00
CA GLU A 58 -3.04 11.77 8.84
C GLU A 58 -3.47 10.31 8.89
N HIS A 59 -4.34 9.93 9.84
CA HIS A 59 -4.88 8.56 9.91
C HIS A 59 -5.60 8.13 8.63
N LYS A 60 -6.41 9.00 8.04
CA LYS A 60 -7.09 8.71 6.76
C LYS A 60 -6.09 8.51 5.64
N LYS A 61 -5.05 9.34 5.58
CA LYS A 61 -3.97 9.23 4.59
C LYS A 61 -3.21 7.91 4.76
N ASP A 62 -2.75 7.60 5.97
CA ASP A 62 -2.00 6.38 6.27
C ASP A 62 -2.81 5.11 5.91
N LYS A 63 -4.12 5.14 6.16
CA LYS A 63 -5.03 4.05 5.81
C LYS A 63 -5.15 3.86 4.30
N LEU A 64 -5.24 4.96 3.54
CA LEU A 64 -5.27 4.92 2.08
C LEU A 64 -3.94 4.41 1.52
N ASP A 65 -2.82 4.94 2.00
CA ASP A 65 -1.47 4.54 1.56
C ASP A 65 -1.25 3.05 1.79
N ARG A 66 -1.66 2.51 2.95
CA ARG A 66 -1.59 1.07 3.22
C ARG A 66 -2.44 0.24 2.25
N GLN A 67 -3.65 0.70 1.92
CA GLN A 67 -4.51 0.00 0.96
C GLN A 67 -3.85 -0.03 -0.42
N THR A 68 -3.37 1.11 -0.91
CA THR A 68 -2.65 1.23 -2.19
C THR A 68 -1.43 0.30 -2.23
N LEU A 69 -0.57 0.35 -1.22
CA LEU A 69 0.62 -0.51 -1.13
C LEU A 69 0.24 -2.00 -1.09
N SER A 70 -0.84 -2.36 -0.39
CA SER A 70 -1.31 -3.74 -0.35
C SER A 70 -1.84 -4.21 -1.70
N GLU A 71 -2.49 -3.35 -2.47
CA GLU A 71 -2.97 -3.67 -3.82
C GLU A 71 -1.82 -3.81 -4.80
N GLU A 72 -0.85 -2.90 -4.75
CA GLU A 72 0.37 -2.96 -5.55
C GLU A 72 1.14 -4.26 -5.26
N ALA A 73 1.36 -4.59 -3.98
CA ALA A 73 2.02 -5.82 -3.59
C ALA A 73 1.30 -7.08 -4.12
N ARG A 74 -0.04 -7.10 -4.12
CA ARG A 74 -0.83 -8.20 -4.71
C ARG A 74 -0.65 -8.29 -6.22
N ARG A 75 -0.66 -7.15 -6.93
CA ARG A 75 -0.42 -7.11 -8.38
C ARG A 75 0.98 -7.60 -8.73
N SER A 76 2.00 -7.13 -8.00
CA SER A 76 3.39 -7.58 -8.18
C SER A 76 3.54 -9.07 -7.89
N ALA A 77 2.95 -9.58 -6.80
CA ALA A 77 2.99 -11.01 -6.49
C ALA A 77 2.35 -11.86 -7.60
N ALA A 78 1.21 -11.45 -8.14
CA ALA A 78 0.56 -12.13 -9.25
C ALA A 78 1.43 -12.13 -10.52
N LEU A 79 2.10 -11.02 -10.82
CA LEU A 79 3.06 -10.94 -11.91
C LEU A 79 4.23 -11.91 -11.72
N TYR A 80 4.85 -11.94 -10.54
CA TYR A 80 5.96 -12.87 -10.29
C TYR A 80 5.53 -14.33 -10.43
N GLN A 81 4.33 -14.69 -9.95
CA GLN A 81 3.78 -16.03 -10.16
C GLN A 81 3.60 -16.37 -11.65
N GLN A 82 3.15 -15.42 -12.47
CA GLN A 82 3.03 -15.61 -13.92
C GLN A 82 4.41 -15.80 -14.58
N ILE A 83 5.41 -15.01 -14.18
CA ILE A 83 6.78 -15.15 -14.65
C ILE A 83 7.32 -16.55 -14.31
N GLU A 84 7.18 -16.98 -13.04
CA GLU A 84 7.61 -18.32 -12.61
C GLU A 84 6.94 -19.44 -13.41
N TYR A 85 5.64 -19.31 -13.69
CA TYR A 85 4.91 -20.25 -14.51
C TYR A 85 5.46 -20.32 -15.94
N CYS A 86 5.62 -19.17 -16.61
CA CYS A 86 6.14 -19.13 -17.98
C CYS A 86 7.58 -19.65 -18.09
N VAL A 87 8.44 -19.31 -17.14
CA VAL A 87 9.81 -19.85 -17.06
C VAL A 87 9.79 -21.36 -16.88
N SER A 88 8.95 -21.86 -15.97
CA SER A 88 8.81 -23.30 -15.72
C SER A 88 8.34 -24.07 -16.96
N GLU A 89 7.36 -23.54 -17.69
CA GLU A 89 6.86 -24.15 -18.93
C GLU A 89 7.93 -24.16 -20.03
N TYR A 90 8.71 -23.09 -20.18
CA TYR A 90 9.84 -23.06 -21.10
C TYR A 90 10.91 -24.10 -20.72
N CYS A 91 11.26 -24.22 -19.44
CA CYS A 91 12.24 -25.20 -18.97
C CYS A 91 11.79 -26.64 -19.22
N LYS A 92 10.49 -26.94 -19.09
CA LYS A 92 9.94 -28.28 -19.38
C LYS A 92 9.90 -28.60 -20.88
N CYS A 93 9.55 -27.61 -21.70
CA CYS A 93 9.43 -27.78 -23.15
C CYS A 93 9.97 -26.53 -23.86
N PRO A 94 11.28 -26.50 -24.18
CA PRO A 94 11.87 -25.36 -24.86
C PRO A 94 11.31 -25.25 -26.29
N SER A 95 10.47 -24.25 -26.53
CA SER A 95 9.91 -23.94 -27.84
C SER A 95 9.92 -22.43 -28.08
N ARG A 96 9.89 -22.02 -29.35
CA ARG A 96 9.79 -20.59 -29.71
C ARG A 96 8.53 -19.96 -29.13
N GLU A 97 7.42 -20.67 -29.12
CA GLU A 97 6.15 -20.22 -28.55
C GLU A 97 6.23 -20.02 -27.03
N ASN A 98 6.97 -20.87 -26.32
CA ASN A 98 7.19 -20.73 -24.88
C ASN A 98 8.18 -19.61 -24.56
N ALA A 99 9.21 -19.42 -25.39
CA ALA A 99 10.13 -18.29 -25.29
C ALA A 99 9.40 -16.95 -25.51
N ASP A 100 8.56 -16.86 -26.54
CA ASP A 100 7.73 -15.67 -26.82
C ASP A 100 6.83 -15.34 -25.61
N ARG A 101 6.10 -16.33 -25.08
CA ARG A 101 5.21 -16.15 -23.91
C ARG A 101 5.95 -15.67 -22.65
N MET A 102 7.15 -16.22 -22.42
CA MET A 102 8.02 -15.82 -21.32
C MET A 102 8.50 -14.36 -21.48
N ILE A 103 8.93 -13.98 -22.70
CA ILE A 103 9.36 -12.61 -23.00
C ILE A 103 8.19 -11.61 -22.85
N GLU A 104 7.01 -11.95 -23.37
CA GLU A 104 5.80 -11.12 -23.25
C GLU A 104 5.43 -10.85 -21.78
N THR A 105 5.52 -11.88 -20.94
CA THR A 105 5.16 -11.81 -19.52
C THR A 105 6.20 -11.03 -18.70
N ILE A 106 7.50 -11.24 -18.95
CA ILE A 106 8.58 -10.55 -18.24
C ILE A 106 8.61 -9.06 -18.61
N TYR A 107 8.56 -8.74 -19.90
CA TYR A 107 8.75 -7.38 -20.37
C TYR A 107 7.45 -6.59 -20.55
N HIS A 108 6.29 -7.22 -20.36
CA HIS A 108 4.97 -6.63 -20.70
C HIS A 108 4.88 -6.12 -22.14
N ILE A 109 5.81 -6.51 -23.01
CA ILE A 109 5.81 -6.16 -24.43
C ILE A 109 4.77 -7.08 -25.06
N ARG A 110 3.59 -6.54 -25.37
CA ARG A 110 2.63 -7.26 -26.21
C ARG A 110 3.28 -7.47 -27.58
N LYS A 111 3.06 -8.63 -28.19
CA LYS A 111 3.56 -9.00 -29.53
C LYS A 111 3.39 -7.91 -30.60
N GLU A 112 2.38 -7.06 -30.46
CA GLU A 112 2.12 -5.90 -31.32
C GLU A 112 3.17 -4.78 -31.21
N GLN A 113 3.75 -4.52 -30.03
CA GLN A 113 4.81 -3.51 -29.84
C GLN A 113 6.19 -4.01 -30.28
N ALA A 114 6.45 -5.32 -30.19
CA ALA A 114 7.70 -5.90 -30.68
C ALA A 114 7.86 -5.71 -32.21
N LYS A 115 6.76 -5.67 -32.97
CA LYS A 115 6.79 -5.43 -34.43
C LYS A 115 7.33 -4.05 -34.81
N GLU A 116 7.26 -3.06 -33.92
CA GLU A 116 7.81 -1.71 -34.18
C GLU A 116 9.34 -1.68 -34.09
N PHE A 117 9.95 -2.53 -33.27
CA PHE A 117 11.42 -2.67 -33.16
C PHE A 117 12.06 -3.47 -34.31
N TYR A 118 11.26 -4.22 -35.06
CA TYR A 118 11.71 -5.06 -36.18
C TYR A 118 11.46 -4.42 -37.55
N LYS A 119 11.14 -3.12 -37.63
CA LYS A 119 11.26 -2.44 -38.94
C LYS A 119 12.75 -2.42 -39.28
N PRO A 120 13.22 -3.15 -40.31
CA PRO A 120 14.54 -2.89 -40.82
C PRO A 120 14.56 -1.42 -41.24
N ASP A 121 15.61 -0.69 -40.87
CA ASP A 121 15.90 0.59 -41.50
C ASP A 121 15.98 0.31 -43.00
N THR A 122 14.88 0.59 -43.71
CA THR A 122 14.85 0.53 -45.16
C THR A 122 15.76 1.65 -45.65
N GLU A 123 17.01 1.26 -45.94
CA GLU A 123 17.85 1.65 -47.07
C GLU A 123 17.49 3.01 -47.70
N GLU A 124 18.32 4.03 -47.40
CA GLU A 124 18.56 5.17 -48.32
C GLU A 124 19.49 4.76 -49.46
#